data_AF-A0A1V4QN06-F1
#
_entry.id   AF-A0A1V4QN06-F1
#
_cell.length_a   1.000
_cell.length_b   1.000
_cell.length_c   1.000
_cell.angle_alpha   90.00
_cell.angle_beta   90.00
_cell.angle_gamma   90.00
#
_symmetry.space_group_name_H-M   'P 1'
#
loop_
_entity.id
_entity.type
_entity.pdbx_description
1 polymer ?
#
loop_
_entity_poly.entity_id
_entity_poly.type
_entity_poly.pdbx_seq_one_letter_code
_entity_poly.pdbx_strand_id
1 'polypeptide(L)' 'MKGVAPVGSSKSQSESVSAQEELILKVTKEIVVKFIEVGRVSPTSFAEIFKAVNDSVRESIKR' A
#
# COMPACT_ATOMS: atom_id res chain seq x y z
N MET A 1 -13.23 6.66 48.72
CA MET A 1 -14.05 7.01 47.53
C MET A 1 -13.18 6.92 46.28
N LYS A 2 -13.64 6.14 45.30
CA LYS A 2 -13.21 6.05 43.87
C LYS A 2 -11.75 5.57 43.67
N GLY A 3 -11.47 4.35 43.21
CA GLY A 3 -12.04 3.68 42.06
C GLY A 3 -11.13 3.91 40.85
N VAL A 4 -10.04 3.15 40.74
CA VAL A 4 -9.26 3.05 39.49
C VAL A 4 -9.82 1.85 38.73
N ALA A 5 -10.53 2.13 37.65
CA ALA A 5 -11.03 1.18 36.68
C ALA A 5 -10.59 1.62 35.27
N PRO A 6 -10.54 0.69 34.31
CA PRO A 6 -9.41 0.52 33.40
C PRO A 6 -9.71 1.02 31.98
N VAL A 7 -8.66 1.35 31.21
CA VAL A 7 -8.73 1.41 29.74
C VAL A 7 -7.34 0.98 29.24
N GLY A 8 -7.11 -0.18 28.63
CA GLY A 8 -8.02 -1.00 27.83
C GLY A 8 -7.91 -0.61 26.35
N SER A 9 -6.90 -1.17 25.68
CA SER A 9 -6.92 -1.59 24.27
C SER A 9 -7.09 -0.52 23.18
N SER A 10 -6.02 -0.25 22.46
CA SER A 10 -6.14 -0.02 21.01
C SER A 10 -5.72 -1.30 20.32
N LYS A 11 -6.71 -2.18 20.11
CA LYS A 11 -6.62 -3.35 19.23
C LYS A 11 -6.01 -2.90 17.91
N SER A 12 -4.89 -3.50 17.52
CA SER A 12 -4.46 -3.58 16.11
C SER A 12 -5.48 -4.46 15.38
N GLN A 13 -6.61 -3.86 15.00
CA GLN A 13 -7.50 -4.42 14.00
C GLN A 13 -6.72 -4.44 12.70
N SER A 14 -6.34 -5.63 12.24
CA SER A 14 -5.97 -5.83 10.83
C SER A 14 -7.21 -5.55 10.00
N GLU A 15 -7.37 -4.32 9.54
CA GLU A 15 -8.41 -3.97 8.58
C GLU A 15 -8.23 -4.83 7.33
N SER A 16 -9.31 -5.49 6.90
CA SER A 16 -9.31 -6.24 5.65
C SER A 16 -9.11 -5.27 4.50
N VAL A 17 -8.01 -5.44 3.76
CA VAL A 17 -7.74 -4.70 2.52
C VAL A 17 -8.91 -4.93 1.56
N SER A 18 -9.50 -3.86 1.03
CA SER A 18 -10.61 -4.00 0.08
C SER A 18 -10.17 -4.69 -1.21
N ALA A 19 -11.07 -5.37 -1.92
CA ALA A 19 -10.73 -6.04 -3.18
C ALA A 19 -10.16 -5.07 -4.23
N GLN A 20 -10.65 -3.84 -4.26
CA GLN A 20 -10.13 -2.78 -5.12
C GLN A 20 -8.70 -2.37 -4.72
N GLU A 21 -8.44 -2.23 -3.43
CA GLU A 21 -7.11 -1.93 -2.91
C GLU A 21 -6.12 -3.06 -3.21
N GLU A 22 -6.53 -4.32 -3.06
CA GLU A 22 -5.72 -5.48 -3.42
C GLU A 22 -5.39 -5.49 -4.91
N LEU A 23 -6.35 -5.17 -5.79
CA LEU A 23 -6.14 -5.08 -7.23
C LEU A 23 -5.13 -3.97 -7.57
N ILE A 24 -5.28 -2.78 -6.98
CA ILE A 24 -4.35 -1.65 -7.18
C ILE A 24 -2.92 -2.06 -6.80
N LEU A 25 -2.75 -2.73 -5.66
CA LEU A 25 -1.44 -3.17 -5.18
C LEU A 25 -0.83 -4.24 -6.09
N LYS A 26 -1.62 -5.20 -6.58
CA LYS A 26 -1.16 -6.22 -7.53
C LYS A 26 -0.66 -5.61 -8.84
N VAL A 27 -1.45 -4.71 -9.43
CA VAL A 27 -1.09 -4.02 -10.69
C VAL A 27 0.15 -3.15 -10.49
N THR A 28 0.20 -2.38 -9.39
CA THR A 28 1.38 -1.55 -9.05
C THR A 28 2.64 -2.43 -8.96
N LYS A 29 2.57 -3.55 -8.24
CA LYS A 29 3.69 -4.50 -8.09
C LYS A 29 4.17 -5.01 -9.45
N GLU A 30 3.26 -5.43 -10.32
CA GLU A 30 3.63 -5.99 -11.63
C GLU A 30 4.33 -4.97 -12.54
N ILE A 31 3.85 -3.73 -12.58
CA ILE A 31 4.49 -2.65 -13.35
C ILE A 31 5.92 -2.38 -12.85
N VAL A 32 6.08 -2.25 -11.53
CA VAL A 32 7.39 -1.94 -10.92
C VAL A 32 8.38 -3.08 -11.12
N VAL A 33 7.95 -4.33 -10.89
CA VAL A 33 8.79 -5.52 -11.14
C VAL A 33 9.19 -5.58 -12.61
N LYS A 34 8.26 -5.30 -13.55
CA LYS A 34 8.59 -5.27 -14.98
C LYS A 34 9.67 -4.24 -15.30
N PHE A 35 9.59 -3.02 -14.76
CA PHE A 35 10.61 -2.00 -14.97
C PHE A 35 11.99 -2.39 -14.45
N ILE A 36 12.05 -3.13 -13.33
CA ILE A 36 13.30 -3.67 -12.79
C ILE A 36 13.84 -4.78 -13.70
N GLU A 37 12.99 -5.73 -14.10
CA GLU A 37 13.36 -6.85 -14.99
C GLU A 37 13.92 -6.36 -16.33
N VAL A 38 13.37 -5.28 -16.89
CA VAL A 38 13.85 -4.71 -18.16
C VAL A 38 14.99 -3.70 -17.98
N GLY A 39 15.50 -3.50 -16.76
CA GLY A 39 16.62 -2.62 -16.47
C GLY A 39 16.32 -1.12 -16.63
N ARG A 40 15.04 -0.72 -16.55
CA ARG A 40 14.63 0.70 -16.62
C ARG A 40 14.63 1.39 -15.26
N VAL A 41 14.52 0.61 -14.18
CA VAL A 41 14.54 1.09 -12.79
C VAL A 41 15.49 0.23 -11.97
N SER A 42 16.31 0.85 -11.12
CA SER A 42 17.13 0.14 -10.13
C SER A 42 16.28 -0.28 -8.92
N PRO A 43 16.50 -1.48 -8.34
CA PRO A 43 15.89 -1.87 -7.06
C PRO A 43 16.16 -0.88 -5.92
N THR A 44 17.26 -0.13 -5.96
CA THR A 44 17.60 0.88 -4.94
C THR A 44 16.60 2.04 -4.89
N SER A 45 15.91 2.31 -6.01
CA SER A 45 14.91 3.38 -6.12
C SER A 45 13.47 2.86 -5.98
N PHE A 46 13.29 1.61 -5.52
CA PHE A 46 12.00 0.94 -5.48
C PHE A 46 10.93 1.73 -4.73
N ALA A 47 11.23 2.29 -3.55
CA ALA A 47 10.24 2.96 -2.72
C ALA A 47 9.60 4.17 -3.41
N GLU A 48 10.43 5.01 -4.04
CA GLU A 48 9.98 6.18 -4.79
C GLU A 48 9.16 5.79 -6.02
N ILE A 49 9.67 4.84 -6.81
CA ILE A 49 9.01 4.39 -8.04
C ILE A 49 7.70 3.68 -7.75
N PHE A 50 7.65 2.82 -6.72
CA PHE A 50 6.43 2.14 -6.32
C PHE A 50 5.34 3.15 -5.95
N LYS A 51 5.69 4.19 -5.19
CA LYS A 51 4.76 5.27 -4.85
C LYS A 51 4.25 5.99 -6.10
N ALA A 52 5.15 6.41 -7.00
CA ALA A 52 4.76 7.12 -8.23
C ALA A 52 3.82 6.29 -9.13
N VAL A 53 4.11 4.99 -9.28
CA VAL A 53 3.25 4.07 -10.05
C VAL A 53 1.92 3.85 -9.33
N ASN A 54 1.91 3.67 -8.01
CA ASN A 54 0.67 3.48 -7.24
C ASN A 54 -0.27 4.68 -7.37
N ASP A 55 0.28 5.89 -7.25
CA ASP A 55 -0.46 7.13 -7.40
C ASP A 55 -1.06 7.24 -8.82
N SER A 56 -0.28 6.87 -9.85
CA SER A 56 -0.75 6.85 -11.26
C SER A 56 -1.88 5.85 -11.51
N VAL A 57 -1.79 4.64 -10.94
CA VAL A 57 -2.85 3.62 -11.05
C VAL A 57 -4.12 4.08 -10.33
N ARG A 58 -3.99 4.64 -9.12
CA ARG A 58 -5.13 5.18 -8.35
C ARG A 58 -5.81 6.35 -9.05
N GLU A 59 -5.07 7.18 -9.76
CA GLU A 59 -5.65 8.28 -10.52
C GLU A 59 -6.43 7.78 -11.74
N SER A 60 -5.91 6.74 -12.40
CA SER A 60 -6.52 6.15 -13.61
C SER A 60 -7.92 5.56 -13.37
N ILE A 61 -8.23 5.18 -12.14
CA ILE A 61 -9.53 4.58 -11.74
C ILE A 61 -10.54 5.60 -11.20
N LYS A 62 -10.16 6.87 -11.01
CA LYS A 62 -11.05 7.94 -10.53
C LYS A 62 -11.81 8.66 -11.66
N ARG A 63 -11.66 8.19 -12.90
CA ARG A 63 -12.26 8.78 -14.10
C ARG A 63 -13.73 8.40 -14.27
#